data_AF-A0A923R1Q1-F1
#
_entry.id   AF-A0A923R1Q1-F1
#
_cell.length_a   1.000
_cell.length_b   1.000
_cell.length_c   1.000
_cell.angle_alpha   90.00
_cell.angle_beta   90.00
_cell.angle_gamma   90.00
#
_symmetry.space_group_name_H-M   'P 1'
#
loop_
_entity.id
_entity.type
_entity.pdbx_description
1 polymer ?
#
loop_
_entity_poly.entity_id
_entity_poly.type
_entity_poly.pdbx_seq_one_letter_code
_entity_poly.pdbx_strand_id
1 'polypeptide(L)'
;YVFDDELWFRFMCKYGTENIVLSDFRVAHFRLHGASKSVGEGFDLFEKEISALYIDILANAGAPLWLLDCMQETNPSQKYVPAGSWDISKLERENFIAAFAVKYINSLYIKGDKKNAKLAMQLALNNGFFTWNRMMTSLRLKLLFD
;
A
#
# COMPACT_ATOMS: atom_id res chain seq x y z
N TYR A 1 12.59 -11.29 5.42
CA TYR A 1 13.24 -10.02 5.08
C TYR A 1 12.88 -9.65 3.65
N VAL A 2 12.30 -8.45 3.44
CA VAL A 2 11.67 -7.98 2.18
C VAL A 2 12.58 -7.03 1.40
N PHE A 3 13.85 -7.40 1.29
CA PHE A 3 14.92 -6.52 0.79
C PHE A 3 14.65 -5.94 -0.59
N ASP A 4 14.12 -6.77 -1.49
CA ASP A 4 13.88 -6.37 -2.88
C ASP A 4 12.84 -5.25 -2.94
N ASP A 5 11.75 -5.36 -2.19
CA ASP A 5 10.74 -4.31 -2.05
C ASP A 5 11.34 -3.04 -1.42
N GLU A 6 12.09 -3.17 -0.33
CA GLU A 6 12.74 -2.01 0.31
C GLU A 6 13.65 -1.27 -0.68
N LEU A 7 14.47 -2.02 -1.44
CA LEU A 7 15.37 -1.44 -2.44
C LEU A 7 14.60 -0.70 -3.54
N TRP A 8 13.54 -1.30 -4.06
CA TRP A 8 12.68 -0.68 -5.06
C TRP A 8 12.03 0.60 -4.55
N PHE A 9 11.47 0.58 -3.34
CA PHE A 9 10.87 1.76 -2.75
C PHE A 9 11.90 2.84 -2.44
N ARG A 10 13.12 2.48 -2.02
CA ARG A 10 14.18 3.48 -1.79
C ARG A 10 14.56 4.14 -3.11
N PHE A 11 14.65 3.37 -4.18
CA PHE A 11 14.90 3.89 -5.52
C PHE A 11 13.77 4.84 -5.97
N MET A 12 12.51 4.40 -5.90
CA MET A 12 11.35 5.20 -6.31
C MET A 12 11.19 6.47 -5.48
N CYS A 13 11.37 6.40 -4.17
CA CYS A 13 11.26 7.58 -3.31
C CYS A 13 12.31 8.65 -3.67
N LYS A 14 13.54 8.21 -4.00
CA LYS A 14 14.68 9.08 -4.30
C LYS A 14 14.71 9.61 -5.73
N TYR A 15 14.34 8.78 -6.70
CA TYR A 15 14.52 9.08 -8.12
C TYR A 15 13.21 9.25 -8.88
N GLY A 16 12.06 9.01 -8.24
CA GLY A 16 10.75 9.08 -8.88
C GLY A 16 10.44 7.84 -9.71
N THR A 17 9.33 7.90 -10.44
CA THR A 17 8.79 6.80 -11.26
C THR A 17 8.82 7.12 -12.75
N GLU A 18 9.21 8.34 -13.15
CA GLU A 18 9.12 8.82 -14.53
C GLU A 18 10.00 8.03 -15.52
N ASN A 19 11.08 7.41 -15.03
CA ASN A 19 12.02 6.62 -15.83
C ASN A 19 11.82 5.11 -15.65
N ILE A 20 10.79 4.68 -14.93
CA ILE A 20 10.49 3.26 -14.75
C ILE A 20 9.65 2.79 -15.95
N VAL A 21 10.25 1.92 -16.75
CA VAL A 21 9.58 1.31 -17.90
C VAL A 21 9.18 -0.11 -17.55
N LEU A 22 7.89 -0.40 -17.68
CA LEU A 22 7.38 -1.76 -17.57
C LEU A 22 7.55 -2.48 -18.91
N SER A 23 7.95 -3.74 -18.86
CA SER A 23 8.18 -4.57 -20.04
C SER A 23 7.19 -5.73 -20.02
N ASP A 24 6.39 -5.88 -21.09
CA ASP A 24 5.41 -6.96 -21.26
C ASP A 24 6.06 -8.32 -21.57
N PHE A 25 7.37 -8.34 -21.78
CA PHE A 25 8.08 -9.56 -22.13
C PHE A 25 8.30 -10.42 -20.88
N ARG A 26 8.04 -11.72 -21.00
CA ARG A 26 8.43 -12.74 -20.00
C ARG A 26 9.95 -12.92 -20.01
N VAL A 27 10.68 -11.91 -19.55
CA VAL A 27 12.16 -11.93 -19.53
C VAL A 27 12.69 -12.75 -18.34
N ALA A 28 11.84 -13.03 -17.35
CA ALA A 28 12.21 -13.76 -16.15
C ALA A 28 11.33 -15.00 -15.95
N HIS A 29 11.98 -16.15 -15.78
CA HIS A 29 11.37 -17.36 -15.23
C HIS A 29 11.96 -17.60 -13.85
N PHE A 30 11.19 -17.30 -12.80
CA PHE A 30 11.61 -17.57 -11.44
C PHE A 30 11.36 -19.04 -11.12
N ARG A 31 12.43 -19.78 -10.80
CA ARG A 31 12.30 -21.16 -10.33
C ARG A 31 11.81 -21.14 -8.89
N LEU A 32 10.59 -21.60 -8.64
CA LEU A 32 10.07 -21.79 -7.30
C LEU A 32 10.84 -22.94 -6.64
N HIS A 33 11.74 -22.61 -5.72
CA HIS A 33 12.41 -23.61 -4.89
C HIS A 33 11.61 -23.83 -3.61
N GLY A 34 11.41 -25.09 -3.21
CA GLY A 34 10.66 -25.44 -1.98
C GLY A 34 11.27 -24.88 -0.69
N ALA A 35 12.54 -24.48 -0.73
CA ALA A 35 13.24 -23.79 0.36
C ALA A 35 13.12 -22.24 0.30
N SER A 36 12.35 -21.69 -0.66
CA SER A 36 12.06 -20.27 -0.69
C SER A 36 11.30 -19.88 0.58
N LYS A 37 11.64 -18.73 1.20
CA LYS A 37 10.95 -18.25 2.41
C LYS A 37 9.45 -18.09 2.19
N SER A 38 9.02 -17.76 0.96
CA SER A 38 7.61 -17.70 0.55
C SER A 38 6.89 -19.06 0.53
N VAL A 39 7.65 -20.17 0.51
CA VAL A 39 7.13 -21.54 0.45
C VAL A 39 7.37 -22.32 1.75
N GLY A 40 8.52 -22.10 2.42
CA GLY A 40 8.97 -22.92 3.56
C GLY A 40 8.91 -22.27 4.96
N GLU A 41 9.00 -20.93 5.07
CA GLU A 41 9.04 -20.23 6.38
C GLU A 41 7.76 -19.47 6.72
N GLY A 42 6.73 -19.56 5.87
CA GLY A 42 5.41 -18.97 6.11
C GLY A 42 5.22 -17.64 5.39
N PHE A 43 4.46 -17.70 4.31
CA PHE A 43 3.96 -16.55 3.53
C PHE A 43 3.45 -15.40 4.41
N ASP A 44 2.81 -15.71 5.53
CA ASP A 44 2.29 -14.73 6.49
C ASP A 44 3.36 -13.84 7.14
N LEU A 45 4.57 -14.37 7.41
CA LEU A 45 5.65 -13.56 7.97
C LEU A 45 6.17 -12.55 6.94
N PHE A 46 6.27 -12.98 5.69
CA PHE A 46 6.69 -12.13 4.59
C PHE A 46 5.69 -10.99 4.34
N GLU A 47 4.39 -11.28 4.30
CA GLU A 47 3.34 -10.27 4.17
C GLU A 47 3.36 -9.25 5.33
N LYS A 48 3.64 -9.71 6.56
CA LYS A 48 3.76 -8.81 7.72
C LYS A 48 4.96 -7.87 7.63
N GLU A 49 6.09 -8.36 7.13
CA GLU A 49 7.28 -7.52 6.89
C GLU A 49 7.03 -6.50 5.77
N ILE A 50 6.37 -6.89 4.67
CA ILE A 50 5.96 -5.97 3.60
C ILE A 50 5.00 -4.91 4.15
N SER A 51 4.02 -5.31 4.94
CA SER A 51 3.08 -4.37 5.57
C SER A 51 3.81 -3.35 6.45
N ALA A 52 4.78 -3.82 7.25
CA ALA A 52 5.60 -2.96 8.10
C ALA A 52 6.38 -1.92 7.28
N LEU A 53 6.99 -2.36 6.17
CA LEU A 53 7.69 -1.51 5.22
C LEU A 53 6.77 -0.40 4.68
N TYR A 54 5.56 -0.77 4.22
CA TYR A 54 4.61 0.21 3.66
C TYR A 54 4.11 1.21 4.69
N ILE A 55 3.83 0.76 5.92
CA ILE A 55 3.42 1.66 7.01
C ILE A 55 4.53 2.68 7.31
N ASP A 56 5.79 2.26 7.34
CA ASP A 56 6.92 3.16 7.59
C ASP A 56 7.09 4.19 6.45
N ILE A 57 7.01 3.77 5.19
CA ILE A 57 7.08 4.68 4.04
C ILE A 57 5.92 5.68 4.07
N LEU A 58 4.69 5.21 4.33
CA LEU A 58 3.50 6.07 4.39
C LEU A 58 3.59 7.07 5.54
N ALA A 59 4.08 6.66 6.71
CA ALA A 59 4.31 7.55 7.84
C ALA A 59 5.31 8.66 7.46
N ASN A 60 6.41 8.31 6.80
CA ASN A 60 7.38 9.29 6.29
C ASN A 60 6.75 10.20 5.22
N ALA A 61 5.88 9.66 4.35
CA ALA A 61 5.17 10.42 3.32
C ALA A 61 4.08 11.37 3.87
N GLY A 62 3.79 11.34 5.19
CA GLY A 62 2.78 12.19 5.81
C GLY A 62 1.36 11.62 5.70
N ALA A 63 1.21 10.30 5.58
CA ALA A 63 -0.10 9.66 5.58
C ALA A 63 -0.85 9.95 6.89
N PRO A 64 -2.19 10.11 6.83
CA PRO A 64 -2.98 10.38 8.01
C PRO A 64 -3.02 9.17 8.94
N LEU A 65 -3.03 9.42 10.25
CA LEU A 65 -2.99 8.36 11.29
C LEU A 65 -4.08 7.30 11.10
N TRP A 66 -5.31 7.70 10.74
CA TRP A 66 -6.41 6.74 10.53
C TRP A 66 -6.09 5.68 9.46
N LEU A 67 -5.28 6.01 8.45
CA LEU A 67 -4.89 5.06 7.42
C LEU A 67 -3.84 4.10 7.98
N LEU A 68 -2.85 4.62 8.69
CA LEU A 68 -1.80 3.83 9.34
C LEU A 68 -2.40 2.86 10.37
N ASP A 69 -3.33 3.33 11.19
CA ASP A 69 -4.04 2.52 12.20
C ASP A 69 -4.85 1.41 11.52
N CYS A 70 -5.60 1.74 10.45
CA CYS A 70 -6.35 0.74 9.70
C CYS A 70 -5.43 -0.32 9.09
N MET A 71 -4.27 0.08 8.57
CA MET A 71 -3.28 -0.84 8.01
C MET A 71 -2.70 -1.75 9.10
N GLN A 72 -2.35 -1.20 10.26
CA GLN A 72 -1.79 -1.96 11.38
C GLN A 72 -2.81 -2.97 11.95
N GLU A 73 -4.09 -2.60 12.02
CA GLU A 73 -5.15 -3.49 12.47
C GLU A 73 -5.45 -4.60 11.46
N THR A 74 -5.48 -4.27 10.16
CA THR A 74 -5.79 -5.25 9.11
C THR A 74 -4.62 -6.20 8.87
N ASN A 75 -3.38 -5.69 8.92
CA ASN A 75 -2.16 -6.45 8.72
C ASN A 75 -1.18 -6.16 9.87
N PRO A 76 -1.32 -6.84 11.02
CA PRO A 76 -0.46 -6.65 12.18
C PRO A 76 1.01 -6.85 11.81
N SER A 77 1.71 -5.73 11.67
CA SER A 77 3.09 -5.71 11.24
C SER A 77 4.01 -6.05 12.41
N GLN A 78 5.14 -6.71 12.14
CA GLN A 78 6.23 -6.77 13.10
C GLN A 78 6.99 -5.44 13.10
N LYS A 79 7.74 -5.16 14.16
CA LYS A 79 8.58 -3.96 14.25
C LYS A 79 9.59 -3.95 13.09
N TYR A 80 9.35 -3.09 12.10
CA TYR A 80 10.31 -2.80 11.06
C TYR A 80 11.35 -1.80 11.57
N VAL A 81 12.62 -2.08 11.30
CA VAL A 81 13.73 -1.18 11.61
C VAL A 81 14.37 -0.82 10.28
N PRO A 82 14.07 0.36 9.72
CA PRO A 82 14.67 0.77 8.46
C PRO A 82 16.18 0.90 8.63
N ALA A 83 16.94 0.56 7.58
CA ALA A 83 18.39 0.75 7.55
C ALA A 83 18.82 2.25 7.58
N GLY A 84 17.87 3.17 7.44
CA GLY A 84 18.05 4.62 7.47
C GLY A 84 16.76 5.34 7.04
N SER A 85 16.74 6.68 7.14
CA SER A 85 15.59 7.50 6.76
C SER A 85 15.22 7.35 5.27
N TRP A 86 13.95 7.52 4.96
CA TRP A 86 13.46 7.55 3.57
C TRP A 86 13.71 8.92 2.94
N ASP A 87 14.30 8.93 1.74
CA ASP A 87 14.35 10.13 0.90
C ASP A 87 13.07 10.18 0.05
N ILE A 88 12.05 10.86 0.55
CA ILE A 88 10.72 10.98 -0.08
C ILE A 88 10.60 12.20 -1.01
N SER A 89 11.73 12.73 -1.50
CA SER A 89 11.77 13.97 -2.27
C SER A 89 11.10 13.84 -3.65
N LYS A 90 11.15 12.66 -4.26
CA LYS A 90 10.56 12.36 -5.57
C LYS A 90 9.33 11.48 -5.53
N LEU A 91 8.95 10.98 -4.35
CA LEU A 91 7.73 10.20 -4.20
C LEU A 91 6.50 11.07 -4.50
N GLU A 92 5.61 10.59 -5.37
CA GLU A 92 4.28 11.18 -5.58
C GLU A 92 3.38 10.89 -4.36
N ARG A 93 3.58 11.63 -3.27
CA ARG A 93 3.03 11.32 -1.94
C ARG A 93 1.51 11.18 -1.95
N GLU A 94 0.81 12.12 -2.60
CA GLU A 94 -0.66 12.12 -2.64
C GLU A 94 -1.20 10.89 -3.37
N ASN A 95 -0.60 10.55 -4.52
CA ASN A 95 -0.96 9.37 -5.29
C ASN A 95 -0.65 8.09 -4.51
N PHE A 96 0.51 8.04 -3.85
CA PHE A 96 0.91 6.90 -3.05
C PHE A 96 -0.05 6.68 -1.88
N ILE A 97 -0.38 7.73 -1.12
CA ILE A 97 -1.36 7.67 -0.02
C ILE A 97 -2.74 7.27 -0.55
N ALA A 98 -3.18 7.84 -1.67
CA ALA A 98 -4.49 7.55 -2.27
C ALA A 98 -4.59 6.08 -2.72
N ALA A 99 -3.54 5.51 -3.30
CA ALA A 99 -3.51 4.10 -3.69
C ALA A 99 -3.73 3.18 -2.48
N PHE A 100 -3.07 3.46 -1.35
CA PHE A 100 -3.30 2.72 -0.11
C PHE A 100 -4.68 3.00 0.50
N ALA A 101 -5.14 4.25 0.51
CA ALA A 101 -6.48 4.58 0.97
C ALA A 101 -7.55 3.77 0.23
N VAL A 102 -7.43 3.64 -1.10
CA VAL A 102 -8.32 2.81 -1.95
C VAL A 102 -8.31 1.35 -1.52
N LYS A 103 -7.14 0.78 -1.22
CA LYS A 103 -6.99 -0.60 -0.77
C LYS A 103 -7.78 -0.87 0.52
N TYR A 104 -7.92 0.11 1.42
CA TYR A 104 -8.53 -0.06 2.74
C TYR A 104 -9.94 0.56 2.91
N ILE A 105 -10.53 1.21 1.90
CA ILE A 105 -11.86 1.84 2.01
C ILE A 105 -12.92 0.86 2.51
N ASN A 106 -12.95 -0.34 1.92
CA ASN A 106 -13.95 -1.34 2.26
C ASN A 106 -13.77 -1.85 3.70
N SER A 107 -12.52 -2.01 4.15
CA SER A 107 -12.20 -2.39 5.53
C SER A 107 -12.70 -1.35 6.53
N LEU A 108 -12.48 -0.06 6.24
CA LEU A 108 -12.98 1.04 7.07
C LEU A 108 -14.52 1.05 7.14
N TYR A 109 -15.19 0.87 6.00
CA TYR A 109 -16.64 0.82 5.95
C TYR A 109 -17.23 -0.36 6.75
N ILE A 110 -16.68 -1.56 6.57
CA ILE A 110 -17.12 -2.77 7.28
C ILE A 110 -16.91 -2.64 8.80
N LYS A 111 -15.82 -2.00 9.23
CA LYS A 111 -15.55 -1.69 10.65
C LYS A 111 -16.48 -0.62 11.24
N GLY A 112 -17.31 0.01 10.42
CA GLY A 112 -18.22 1.08 10.84
C GLY A 112 -17.59 2.47 10.88
N ASP A 113 -16.32 2.62 10.49
CA ASP A 113 -15.63 3.90 10.40
C ASP A 113 -15.99 4.61 9.08
N LYS A 114 -17.25 5.02 8.98
CA LYS A 114 -17.78 5.67 7.78
C LYS A 114 -17.09 7.00 7.49
N LYS A 115 -16.62 7.72 8.52
CA LYS A 115 -15.94 9.01 8.36
C LYS A 115 -14.65 8.82 7.58
N ASN A 116 -13.78 7.91 8.02
CA ASN A 116 -12.51 7.68 7.34
C ASN A 116 -12.71 6.96 6.01
N ALA A 117 -13.74 6.11 5.86
CA ALA A 117 -14.12 5.55 4.56
C ALA A 117 -14.52 6.64 3.55
N LYS A 118 -15.25 7.69 3.95
CA LYS A 118 -15.56 8.85 3.10
C LYS A 118 -14.30 9.61 2.68
N LEU A 119 -13.38 9.85 3.61
CA LEU A 119 -12.10 10.51 3.31
C LEU A 119 -11.27 9.70 2.32
N ALA A 120 -11.19 8.38 2.51
CA ALA A 120 -10.48 7.50 1.60
C ALA A 120 -11.12 7.46 0.20
N MET A 121 -12.46 7.48 0.12
CA MET A 121 -13.20 7.61 -1.15
C MET A 121 -12.93 8.94 -1.84
N GLN A 122 -12.84 10.05 -1.08
CA GLN A 122 -12.52 11.36 -1.64
C GLN A 122 -11.09 11.41 -2.18
N LEU A 123 -10.12 10.84 -1.46
CA LEU A 123 -8.74 10.70 -1.93
C LEU A 123 -8.67 9.90 -3.24
N ALA A 124 -9.44 8.81 -3.33
CA ALA A 124 -9.54 7.99 -4.53
C ALA A 124 -10.04 8.78 -5.75
N LEU A 125 -11.09 9.59 -5.55
CA LEU A 125 -11.68 10.41 -6.62
C LEU A 125 -10.74 11.52 -7.07
N ASN A 126 -10.14 12.24 -6.12
CA ASN A 126 -9.28 13.39 -6.41
C ASN A 126 -7.99 13.01 -7.14
N ASN A 127 -7.45 11.82 -6.85
CA ASN A 127 -6.18 11.34 -7.42
C ASN A 127 -6.37 10.34 -8.57
N GLY A 128 -7.60 10.16 -9.07
CA GLY A 128 -7.86 9.30 -10.23
C GLY A 128 -7.76 7.79 -9.96
N PHE A 129 -7.68 7.35 -8.70
CA PHE A 129 -7.67 5.93 -8.32
C PHE A 129 -9.06 5.30 -8.20
N PHE A 130 -10.13 6.09 -8.37
CA PHE A 130 -11.49 5.56 -8.37
C PHE A 130 -11.74 4.71 -9.62
N THR A 131 -12.09 3.44 -9.41
CA THR A 131 -12.45 2.52 -10.50
C THR A 131 -13.96 2.33 -10.58
N TRP A 132 -14.51 2.44 -11.80
CA TRP A 132 -15.92 2.20 -12.08
C TRP A 132 -16.22 0.70 -12.12
N ASN A 133 -16.34 0.10 -10.94
CA ASN A 133 -16.82 -1.28 -10.79
C ASN A 133 -18.01 -1.33 -9.83
N ARG A 134 -18.74 -2.45 -9.84
CA ARG A 134 -19.95 -2.65 -9.01
C ARG A 134 -19.70 -2.39 -7.53
N MET A 135 -18.56 -2.86 -7.02
CA MET A 135 -18.19 -2.73 -5.61
C MET A 135 -17.93 -1.27 -5.23
N MET A 136 -17.05 -0.58 -5.96
CA MET A 136 -16.69 0.82 -5.70
C MET A 136 -17.86 1.77 -5.89
N THR A 137 -18.69 1.52 -6.90
CA THR A 137 -19.91 2.32 -7.16
C THR A 137 -20.92 2.12 -6.04
N SER A 138 -21.18 0.87 -5.63
CA SER A 138 -22.07 0.56 -4.52
C SER A 138 -21.59 1.17 -3.20
N LEU A 139 -20.29 1.04 -2.91
CA LEU A 139 -19.68 1.61 -1.70
C LEU A 139 -19.78 3.13 -1.68
N ARG A 140 -19.51 3.79 -2.82
CA ARG A 140 -19.67 5.24 -2.94
C ARG A 140 -21.10 5.68 -2.66
N LEU A 141 -22.10 5.01 -3.23
CA LEU A 141 -23.51 5.34 -2.99
C LEU A 141 -23.87 5.17 -1.51
N LYS A 142 -23.47 4.04 -0.89
CA LYS A 142 -23.69 3.82 0.55
C LYS A 142 -23.08 4.93 1.40
N LEU A 143 -21.83 5.33 1.11
CA LEU A 143 -21.15 6.41 1.83
C LEU A 143 -21.77 7.81 1.60
N LEU A 144 -22.51 8.02 0.51
CA LEU A 144 -23.21 9.29 0.25
C LEU A 144 -24.54 9.40 1.01
N PHE A 145 -25.25 8.28 1.15
CA PHE A 145 -26.59 8.27 1.76
C PHE A 145 -26.60 7.84 3.23
N ASP A 146 -25.49 7.31 3.75
CA ASP A 146 -25.25 7.07 5.19
C ASP A 146 -24.65 8.30 5.88
#